data_AF-A0A4Q3LII9-F1
#
_entry.id   AF-A0A4Q3LII9-F1
#
_cell.length_a   1.000
_cell.length_b   1.000
_cell.length_c   1.000
_cell.angle_alpha   90.00
_cell.angle_beta   90.00
_cell.angle_gamma   90.00
#
_symmetry.space_group_name_H-M   'P 1'
#
loop_
_entity.id
_entity.type
_entity.pdbx_description
1 polymer ?
#
loop_
_entity_poly.entity_id
_entity_poly.type
_entity_poly.pdbx_seq_one_letter_code
_entity_poly.pdbx_strand_id
1 'polypeptide(L)'
;MFRKLLGLAYRNGPHVERGVHVYIGPTRMIVAPVHRNLAGIYYEQPAPIVLDGPPEALPLGTAFRQAYEAFSVKDADLGSTRKSDWPAYQASGLRSMKEFERHYRTVLCYALNPSNAVFRASTAHPTLADIELAVSFNPLQDEAQIGHHLLQLAQAASPQPAA
;
A
#
# COMPACT_ATOMS: atom_id res chain seq x y z
N MET A 1 12.94 36.03 -38.27
CA MET A 1 11.61 36.19 -37.63
C MET A 1 10.82 34.89 -37.82
N PHE A 2 11.13 33.84 -37.07
CA PHE A 2 10.42 32.56 -37.09
C PHE A 2 9.79 32.36 -35.70
N ARG A 3 8.46 32.43 -35.63
CA ARG A 3 7.70 32.32 -34.38
C ARG A 3 7.70 30.88 -33.88
N LYS A 4 8.11 30.74 -32.61
CA LYS A 4 7.82 29.67 -31.65
C LYS A 4 6.53 28.91 -31.97
N LEU A 5 6.64 27.62 -32.27
CA LEU A 5 5.58 26.61 -32.12
C LEU A 5 6.21 25.21 -32.14
N LEU A 6 7.15 24.96 -31.23
CA LEU A 6 7.62 23.62 -30.94
C LEU A 6 7.69 23.45 -29.42
N GLY A 7 6.93 22.48 -28.92
CA GLY A 7 7.22 21.85 -27.65
C GLY A 7 6.45 22.35 -26.43
N LEU A 8 5.12 22.41 -26.48
CA LEU A 8 4.33 21.96 -25.32
C LEU A 8 4.36 20.42 -25.30
N ALA A 9 5.56 19.85 -25.28
CA ALA A 9 5.75 18.43 -25.17
C ALA A 9 5.60 18.07 -23.68
N TYR A 10 4.54 17.32 -23.37
CA TYR A 10 4.62 16.27 -22.35
C TYR A 10 5.00 16.72 -20.93
N ARG A 11 4.16 17.52 -20.26
CA ARG A 11 4.21 17.68 -18.79
C ARG A 11 3.38 16.66 -18.01
N ASN A 12 2.61 15.82 -18.70
CA ASN A 12 1.80 14.77 -18.10
C ASN A 12 2.24 13.44 -18.70
N GLY A 13 3.06 12.67 -17.97
CA GLY A 13 3.17 11.24 -18.25
C GLY A 13 1.78 10.58 -18.17
N PRO A 14 1.61 9.35 -18.66
CA PRO A 14 0.35 8.63 -18.48
C PRO A 14 -0.04 8.69 -17.00
N HIS A 15 -1.25 9.17 -16.73
CA HIS A 15 -1.75 9.23 -15.36
C HIS A 15 -1.86 7.80 -14.84
N VAL A 16 -0.96 7.43 -13.93
CA VAL A 16 -0.91 6.09 -13.35
C VAL A 16 -1.49 6.14 -11.96
N GLU A 17 -2.43 5.23 -11.72
CA GLU A 17 -2.98 4.93 -10.39
C GLU A 17 -1.83 4.43 -9.50
N ARG A 18 -1.60 5.16 -8.42
CA ARG A 18 -0.56 4.84 -7.45
C ARG A 18 -1.06 3.77 -6.47
N GLY A 19 -0.12 3.05 -5.87
CA GLY A 19 -0.41 2.06 -4.85
C GLY A 19 0.56 2.12 -3.68
N VAL A 20 0.16 1.51 -2.56
CA VAL A 20 0.97 1.19 -1.38
C VAL A 20 0.41 -0.10 -0.77
N HIS A 21 1.27 -1.00 -0.31
CA HIS A 21 0.85 -2.15 0.51
C HIS A 21 1.23 -1.91 1.96
N VAL A 22 0.30 -2.18 2.88
CA VAL A 22 0.49 -1.96 4.31
C VAL A 22 0.19 -3.25 5.05
N TYR A 23 1.05 -3.63 5.97
CA TYR A 23 0.94 -4.84 6.78
C TYR A 23 0.96 -4.44 8.25
N ILE A 24 -0.14 -4.70 8.96
CA ILE A 24 -0.33 -4.22 10.33
C ILE A 24 -0.35 -5.43 11.27
N GLY A 25 0.69 -5.53 12.10
CA GLY A 25 0.81 -6.51 13.17
C GLY A 25 0.72 -5.86 14.56
N PRO A 26 0.67 -6.66 15.63
CA PRO A 26 0.45 -6.15 17.00
C PRO A 26 1.63 -5.36 17.58
N THR A 27 2.86 -5.65 17.13
CA THR A 27 4.09 -5.02 17.64
C THR A 27 5.02 -4.55 16.52
N ARG A 28 4.58 -4.64 15.28
CA ARG A 28 5.33 -4.24 14.10
C ARG A 28 4.37 -3.96 12.95
N MET A 29 4.66 -2.91 12.19
CA MET A 29 4.00 -2.61 10.92
C MET A 29 5.03 -2.56 9.80
N ILE A 30 4.61 -2.88 8.59
CA ILE A 30 5.46 -2.84 7.39
C ILE A 30 4.70 -2.08 6.31
N VAL A 31 5.32 -1.05 5.75
CA VAL A 31 4.76 -0.25 4.66
C VAL A 31 5.66 -0.46 3.45
N ALA A 32 5.13 -1.16 2.45
CA ALA A 32 5.84 -1.45 1.22
C ALA A 32 5.46 -0.45 0.12
N PRO A 33 6.40 0.38 -0.36
CA PRO A 33 6.20 1.05 -1.63
C PRO A 33 6.04 0.00 -2.73
N VAL A 34 5.28 0.31 -3.76
CA VAL A 34 5.05 -0.62 -4.88
C VAL A 34 5.46 0.02 -6.20
N HIS A 35 5.80 -0.85 -7.14
CA HIS A 35 5.81 -0.58 -8.55
C HIS A 35 4.46 -0.96 -9.18
N ARG A 36 4.16 -0.39 -10.35
CA ARG A 36 3.17 -0.95 -11.29
C ARG A 36 3.86 -1.28 -12.61
N ASN A 37 3.70 -2.51 -13.11
CA ASN A 37 4.26 -2.90 -14.41
C ASN A 37 3.33 -2.49 -15.57
N LEU A 38 3.77 -2.72 -16.83
CA LEU A 38 2.99 -2.33 -18.00
C LEU A 38 1.72 -3.19 -18.20
N ALA A 39 1.68 -4.38 -17.58
CA ALA A 39 0.48 -5.22 -17.49
C ALA A 39 -0.53 -4.74 -16.41
N GLY A 40 -0.20 -3.67 -15.68
CA GLY A 40 -1.06 -3.08 -14.66
C GLY A 40 -1.01 -3.77 -13.29
N ILE A 41 -0.07 -4.70 -13.08
CA ILE A 41 0.11 -5.45 -11.83
C ILE A 41 0.96 -4.62 -10.87
N TYR A 42 0.53 -4.55 -9.61
CA TYR A 42 1.31 -3.96 -8.52
C TYR A 42 2.21 -4.99 -7.86
N TYR A 43 3.46 -4.62 -7.60
CA TYR A 43 4.41 -5.46 -6.88
C TYR A 43 5.33 -4.60 -6.00
N GLU A 44 5.74 -5.13 -4.86
CA GLU A 44 6.54 -4.40 -3.88
C GLU A 44 7.93 -4.00 -4.40
N GLN A 45 8.39 -2.81 -4.02
CA GLN A 45 9.76 -2.38 -4.24
C GLN A 45 10.69 -2.99 -3.16
N PRO A 46 12.00 -3.08 -3.43
CA PRO A 46 12.98 -3.42 -2.40
C PRO A 46 12.94 -2.42 -1.23
N ALA A 47 13.27 -2.89 -0.02
CA ALA A 47 13.35 -2.09 1.20
C ALA A 47 12.02 -1.43 1.65
N PRO A 48 11.07 -2.22 2.19
CA PRO A 48 9.89 -1.66 2.83
C PRO A 48 10.29 -0.90 4.11
N ILE A 49 9.43 0.03 4.51
CA ILE A 49 9.59 0.77 5.77
C ILE A 49 9.04 -0.09 6.90
N VAL A 50 9.87 -0.41 7.89
CA VAL A 50 9.48 -1.20 9.07
C VAL A 50 9.33 -0.28 10.27
N LEU A 51 8.20 -0.37 10.95
CA LEU A 51 7.90 0.36 12.17
C LEU A 51 7.78 -0.63 13.32
N ASP A 52 8.70 -0.58 14.27
CA ASP A 52 8.68 -1.39 15.49
C ASP A 52 7.87 -0.70 16.58
N GLY A 53 7.13 -1.49 17.36
CA GLY A 53 6.29 -1.01 18.45
C GLY A 53 4.78 -1.17 18.19
N PRO A 54 3.94 -0.74 19.14
CA PRO A 54 2.50 -0.80 18.97
C PRO A 54 2.05 0.06 17.78
N PRO A 55 0.91 -0.28 17.13
CA PRO A 55 0.40 0.51 16.02
C PRO A 55 0.03 1.93 16.43
N GLU A 56 0.71 2.91 15.84
CA GLU A 56 0.48 4.34 16.07
C GLU A 56 0.17 5.06 14.75
N ALA A 57 -0.81 5.96 14.80
CA ALA A 57 -1.36 6.61 13.62
C ALA A 57 -0.34 7.49 12.89
N LEU A 58 0.38 8.35 13.61
CA LEU A 58 1.32 9.28 12.98
C LEU A 58 2.49 8.55 12.30
N PRO A 59 3.25 7.64 12.97
CA PRO A 59 4.32 6.89 12.30
C PRO A 59 3.85 6.10 11.08
N LEU A 60 2.67 5.46 11.16
CA LEU A 60 2.10 4.72 10.05
C LEU A 60 1.75 5.65 8.87
N GLY A 61 1.15 6.80 9.15
CA GLY A 61 0.81 7.80 8.16
C GLY A 61 2.03 8.39 7.45
N THR A 62 3.09 8.71 8.20
CA THR A 62 4.35 9.20 7.66
C THR A 62 5.01 8.14 6.78
N ALA A 63 5.06 6.89 7.22
CA ALA A 63 5.59 5.80 6.39
C ALA A 63 4.75 5.57 5.12
N PHE A 64 3.42 5.68 5.22
CA PHE A 64 2.52 5.63 4.06
C PHE A 64 2.82 6.76 3.07
N ARG A 65 2.98 8.01 3.53
CA ARG A 65 3.34 9.16 2.70
C ARG A 65 4.64 8.89 1.92
N GLN A 66 5.67 8.43 2.63
CA GLN A 66 6.97 8.12 2.02
C GLN A 66 6.84 7.03 0.95
N ALA A 67 6.11 5.94 1.25
CA ALA A 67 5.89 4.87 0.29
C ALA A 67 5.05 5.30 -0.92
N TYR A 68 4.04 6.15 -0.69
CA TYR A 68 3.20 6.74 -1.74
C TYR A 68 4.01 7.64 -2.68
N GLU A 69 4.98 8.40 -2.14
CA GLU A 69 5.88 9.23 -2.93
C GLU A 69 6.91 8.41 -3.70
N ALA A 70 7.38 7.30 -3.12
CA ALA A 70 8.31 6.37 -3.75
C ALA A 70 7.69 5.54 -4.88
N PHE A 71 6.36 5.53 -5.03
CA PHE A 71 5.68 4.81 -6.11
C PHE A 71 6.32 5.10 -7.47
N SER A 72 6.47 4.05 -8.29
CA SER A 72 6.97 4.20 -9.65
C SER A 72 6.39 3.17 -10.62
N VAL A 73 6.44 3.48 -11.90
CA VAL A 73 6.13 2.52 -12.96
C VAL A 73 7.41 1.85 -13.38
N LYS A 74 7.47 0.53 -13.29
CA LYS A 74 8.64 -0.25 -13.66
C LYS A 74 8.16 -1.56 -14.25
N ASP A 75 8.55 -1.82 -15.49
CA ASP A 75 8.17 -3.07 -16.13
C ASP A 75 8.99 -4.22 -15.56
N ALA A 76 8.32 -5.35 -15.33
CA ALA A 76 8.91 -6.55 -14.79
C ALA A 76 8.06 -7.77 -15.15
N ASP A 77 8.74 -8.85 -15.53
CA ASP A 77 8.14 -10.16 -15.62
C ASP A 77 8.03 -10.76 -14.22
N LEU A 78 6.79 -11.03 -13.78
CA LEU A 78 6.47 -11.57 -12.46
C LEU A 78 6.08 -13.06 -12.52
N GLY A 79 6.19 -13.71 -13.69
CA GLY A 79 5.74 -15.09 -13.90
C GLY A 79 6.43 -16.11 -13.00
N SER A 80 7.65 -15.82 -12.55
CA SER A 80 8.41 -16.68 -11.63
C SER A 80 8.37 -16.20 -10.17
N THR A 81 7.77 -15.05 -9.87
CA THR A 81 7.80 -14.46 -8.53
C THR A 81 6.87 -15.22 -7.59
N ARG A 82 7.37 -15.61 -6.42
CA ARG A 82 6.59 -16.27 -5.37
C ARG A 82 6.26 -15.26 -4.28
N LYS A 83 5.19 -15.52 -3.51
CA LYS A 83 4.88 -14.72 -2.31
C LYS A 83 6.06 -14.68 -1.32
N SER A 84 6.84 -15.76 -1.24
CA SER A 84 8.05 -15.82 -0.39
C SER A 84 9.13 -14.81 -0.76
N ASP A 85 9.03 -14.21 -1.95
CA ASP A 85 9.98 -13.24 -2.45
C ASP A 85 9.53 -11.80 -2.14
N TRP A 86 8.36 -11.63 -1.52
CA TRP A 86 7.83 -10.32 -1.17
C TRP A 86 8.76 -9.62 -0.15
N PRO A 87 9.29 -8.42 -0.46
CA PRO A 87 10.08 -7.61 0.44
C PRO A 87 9.48 -7.45 1.85
N ALA A 88 8.16 -7.27 1.98
CA ALA A 88 7.50 -7.16 3.27
C ALA A 88 7.55 -8.46 4.07
N TYR A 89 7.38 -9.62 3.41
CA TYR A 89 7.55 -10.91 4.05
C TYR A 89 8.98 -11.10 4.54
N GLN A 90 9.98 -10.79 3.72
CA GLN A 90 11.39 -10.86 4.12
C GLN A 90 11.70 -9.94 5.30
N ALA A 91 11.19 -8.71 5.28
CA ALA A 91 11.37 -7.72 6.35
C ALA A 91 10.66 -8.11 7.66
N SER A 92 9.62 -8.96 7.59
CA SER A 92 8.92 -9.44 8.80
C SER A 92 9.80 -10.35 9.68
N GLY A 93 10.76 -11.07 9.06
CA GLY A 93 11.57 -12.08 9.74
C GLY A 93 10.82 -13.37 10.11
N LEU A 94 9.57 -13.54 9.68
CA LEU A 94 8.78 -14.75 9.94
C LEU A 94 9.25 -15.92 9.06
N ARG A 95 9.04 -17.16 9.56
CA ARG A 95 9.63 -18.36 8.94
C ARG A 95 8.80 -18.92 7.80
N SER A 96 7.53 -18.53 7.71
CA SER A 96 6.61 -18.96 6.66
C SER A 96 5.59 -17.90 6.28
N MET A 97 5.13 -17.96 5.03
CA MET A 97 4.05 -17.09 4.54
C MET A 97 2.76 -17.25 5.37
N LYS A 98 2.46 -18.47 5.83
CA LYS A 98 1.29 -18.74 6.69
C LYS A 98 1.39 -17.99 8.02
N GLU A 99 2.57 -17.95 8.62
CA GLU A 99 2.79 -17.16 9.83
C GLU A 99 2.65 -15.67 9.54
N PHE A 100 3.17 -15.20 8.40
CA PHE A 100 3.04 -13.80 7.99
C PHE A 100 1.57 -13.38 7.83
N GLU A 101 0.79 -14.12 7.05
CA GLU A 101 -0.64 -13.87 6.84
C GLU A 101 -1.46 -13.98 8.14
N ARG A 102 -0.98 -14.73 9.15
CA ARG A 102 -1.61 -14.82 10.48
C ARG A 102 -1.25 -13.64 11.38
N HIS A 103 -0.02 -13.15 11.35
CA HIS A 103 0.46 -12.08 12.23
C HIS A 103 0.16 -10.69 11.70
N TYR A 104 0.04 -10.55 10.38
CA TYR A 104 -0.17 -9.27 9.73
C TYR A 104 -1.52 -9.23 9.04
N ARG A 105 -2.29 -8.18 9.34
CA ARG A 105 -3.42 -7.78 8.52
C ARG A 105 -2.88 -7.04 7.29
N THR A 106 -3.16 -7.56 6.10
CA THR A 106 -2.79 -6.91 4.84
C THR A 106 -3.84 -5.87 4.46
N VAL A 107 -3.42 -4.64 4.24
CA VAL A 107 -4.23 -3.52 3.76
C VAL A 107 -3.66 -3.04 2.43
N LEU A 108 -4.43 -3.22 1.36
CA LEU A 108 -4.06 -2.81 0.01
C LEU A 108 -4.60 -1.40 -0.25
N CYS A 109 -3.74 -0.46 -0.63
CA CYS A 109 -4.11 0.93 -0.84
C CYS A 109 -3.85 1.33 -2.28
N TYR A 110 -4.90 1.68 -3.03
CA TYR A 110 -4.77 2.07 -4.44
C TYR A 110 -5.57 3.33 -4.75
N ALA A 111 -5.06 4.13 -5.68
CA ALA A 111 -5.80 5.24 -6.25
C ALA A 111 -7.04 4.74 -7.01
N LEU A 112 -8.16 5.44 -6.83
CA LEU A 112 -9.42 5.17 -7.55
C LEU A 112 -9.56 5.99 -8.83
N ASN A 113 -8.62 6.89 -9.09
CA ASN A 113 -8.67 7.75 -10.25
C ASN A 113 -7.27 8.17 -10.72
N PRO A 114 -7.14 8.62 -11.98
CA PRO A 114 -5.85 9.02 -12.53
C PRO A 114 -5.24 10.29 -11.88
N SER A 115 -6.04 11.09 -11.17
CA SER A 115 -5.52 12.24 -10.40
C SER A 115 -4.90 11.83 -9.06
N ASN A 116 -5.06 10.56 -8.65
CA ASN A 116 -4.62 10.06 -7.35
C ASN A 116 -5.21 10.83 -6.16
N ALA A 117 -6.31 11.55 -6.35
CA ALA A 117 -6.92 12.39 -5.32
C ALA A 117 -7.74 11.58 -4.30
N VAL A 118 -8.14 10.36 -4.68
CA VAL A 118 -8.90 9.45 -3.82
C VAL A 118 -8.21 8.11 -3.81
N PHE A 119 -7.83 7.65 -2.62
CA PHE A 119 -7.30 6.32 -2.37
C PHE A 119 -8.36 5.47 -1.68
N ARG A 120 -8.41 4.20 -2.06
CA ARG A 120 -9.14 3.16 -1.35
C ARG A 120 -8.13 2.27 -0.65
N ALA A 121 -8.20 2.23 0.68
CA ALA A 121 -7.54 1.20 1.47
C ALA A 121 -8.55 0.09 1.75
N SER A 122 -8.12 -1.15 1.58
CA SER A 122 -9.01 -2.29 1.78
C SER A 122 -8.32 -3.54 2.30
N THR A 123 -9.12 -4.39 2.95
CA THR A 123 -8.68 -5.66 3.53
C THR A 123 -9.81 -6.66 3.52
N ALA A 124 -9.49 -7.95 3.42
CA ALA A 124 -10.46 -9.03 3.58
C ALA A 124 -11.16 -8.96 4.96
N HIS A 125 -12.45 -9.26 4.96
CA HIS A 125 -13.25 -9.44 6.17
C HIS A 125 -12.70 -10.61 7.00
N PRO A 126 -12.71 -10.56 8.35
CA PRO A 126 -12.07 -11.56 9.20
C PRO A 126 -12.64 -12.97 9.05
N THR A 127 -13.91 -13.10 8.68
CA THR A 127 -14.63 -14.39 8.65
C THR A 127 -15.33 -14.71 7.33
N LEU A 128 -15.46 -13.74 6.42
CA LEU A 128 -16.26 -13.87 5.20
C LEU A 128 -15.33 -13.65 4.01
N ALA A 129 -14.91 -14.74 3.37
CA ALA A 129 -13.86 -14.73 2.35
C ALA A 129 -14.18 -13.82 1.14
N ASP A 130 -15.46 -13.65 0.81
CA ASP A 130 -15.92 -12.87 -0.33
C ASP A 130 -16.25 -11.41 0.02
N ILE A 131 -16.03 -10.99 1.27
CA ILE A 131 -16.30 -9.62 1.72
C ILE A 131 -14.99 -8.89 2.00
N GLU A 132 -14.94 -7.65 1.55
CA GLU A 132 -13.85 -6.73 1.78
C GLU A 132 -14.34 -5.52 2.57
N LEU A 133 -13.58 -5.12 3.58
CA LEU A 133 -13.76 -3.85 4.28
C LEU A 133 -12.90 -2.79 3.61
N ALA A 134 -13.42 -1.58 3.45
CA ALA A 134 -12.68 -0.50 2.82
C ALA A 134 -12.98 0.87 3.43
N VAL A 135 -12.00 1.75 3.33
CA VAL A 135 -12.12 3.18 3.62
C VAL A 135 -11.48 3.96 2.48
N SER A 136 -12.07 5.12 2.16
CA SER A 136 -11.52 6.01 1.15
C SER A 136 -11.04 7.30 1.79
N PHE A 137 -9.90 7.81 1.34
CA PHE A 137 -9.32 9.05 1.85
C PHE A 137 -8.50 9.76 0.77
N ASN A 138 -8.21 11.04 0.98
CA ASN A 138 -7.27 11.76 0.13
C ASN A 138 -5.86 11.39 0.60
N PRO A 139 -5.01 10.79 -0.26
CA PRO A 139 -3.68 10.38 0.18
C PRO A 139 -2.82 11.57 0.57
N LEU A 140 -3.14 12.82 0.19
CA LEU A 140 -2.40 14.06 0.50
C LEU A 140 -2.88 14.77 1.78
N GLN A 141 -3.82 14.19 2.54
CA GLN A 141 -4.26 14.74 3.82
C GLN A 141 -3.19 14.57 4.91
N ASP A 142 -3.51 15.05 6.11
CA ASP A 142 -2.67 14.90 7.31
C ASP A 142 -2.26 13.43 7.55
N GLU A 143 -0.99 13.22 7.88
CA GLU A 143 -0.42 11.88 8.04
C GLU A 143 -1.08 11.13 9.20
N ALA A 144 -1.35 11.78 10.33
CA ALA A 144 -2.02 11.13 11.45
C ALA A 144 -3.44 10.68 11.06
N GLN A 145 -4.15 11.45 10.23
CA GLN A 145 -5.46 11.03 9.71
C GLN A 145 -5.36 9.79 8.79
N ILE A 146 -4.36 9.75 7.90
CA ILE A 146 -4.11 8.58 7.05
C ILE A 146 -3.89 7.34 7.91
N GLY A 147 -2.95 7.41 8.86
CA GLY A 147 -2.68 6.29 9.76
C GLY A 147 -3.90 5.89 10.58
N HIS A 148 -4.69 6.86 11.06
CA HIS A 148 -5.93 6.58 11.78
C HIS A 148 -6.91 5.74 10.95
N HIS A 149 -7.16 6.10 9.68
CA HIS A 149 -8.03 5.31 8.81
C HIS A 149 -7.53 3.88 8.60
N LEU A 150 -6.21 3.70 8.40
CA LEU A 150 -5.60 2.39 8.19
C LEU A 150 -5.71 1.51 9.46
N LEU A 151 -5.46 2.09 10.63
CA LEU A 151 -5.58 1.39 11.91
C LEU A 151 -7.03 1.03 12.22
N GLN A 152 -7.98 1.95 12.02
CA GLN A 152 -9.40 1.66 12.19
C GLN A 152 -9.88 0.53 11.27
N LEU A 153 -9.44 0.55 10.01
CA LEU A 153 -9.76 -0.50 9.06
C LEU A 153 -9.20 -1.87 9.52
N ALA A 154 -7.95 -1.93 9.96
CA ALA A 154 -7.34 -3.16 10.46
C ALA A 154 -8.01 -3.65 11.75
N GLN A 155 -8.41 -2.74 12.64
CA GLN A 155 -9.16 -3.06 13.85
C GLN A 155 -10.56 -3.62 13.52
N ALA A 156 -11.28 -3.00 12.58
CA ALA A 156 -12.57 -3.50 12.09
C ALA A 156 -12.44 -4.89 11.43
N ALA A 157 -11.27 -5.18 10.86
CA ALA A 157 -10.93 -6.47 10.27
C ALA A 157 -10.34 -7.49 11.27
N SER A 158 -10.33 -7.17 12.57
CA SER A 158 -9.90 -8.11 13.61
C SER A 158 -11.08 -8.97 14.04
N PRO A 159 -10.90 -10.28 14.28
CA PRO A 159 -11.97 -11.12 14.80
C PRO A 159 -12.46 -10.55 16.13
N GLN A 160 -13.76 -10.23 16.24
CA GLN A 160 -14.31 -9.91 17.54
C GLN A 160 -14.37 -11.19 18.39
N PRO A 161 -14.05 -11.11 19.69
CA PRO A 161 -14.33 -12.24 20.58
C PRO A 161 -15.83 -12.55 20.48
N ALA A 162 -16.18 -13.83 20.37
CA ALA A 162 -17.57 -14.26 20.45
C ALA A 162 -18.14 -13.75 21.78
N ALA A 163 -19.27 -13.03 21.71
CA ALA A 163 -20.01 -12.54 22.85
C ALA A 163 -20.60 -13.68 23.68
#